data_AF-A0A7G2S108-F1
#
_entry.id   AF-A0A7G2S108-F1
#
_cell.length_a   1.000
_cell.length_b   1.000
_cell.length_c   1.000
_cell.angle_alpha   90.00
_cell.angle_beta   90.00
_cell.angle_gamma   90.00
#
_symmetry.space_group_name_H-M   'P 1'
#
loop_
_entity.id
_entity.type
_entity.pdbx_description
1 polymer ?
#
loop_
_entity_poly.entity_id
_entity_poly.type
_entity_poly.pdbx_seq_one_letter_code
_entity_poly.pdbx_strand_id
1 'polypeptide(L)'
;MQSDSGQKRRRGRPVGKTGDTRERILEAAREVYGEHGTYGTTVALILKQADVSRPTFYKYFSSAVDVIDEIIRDCNEDVERLFVKVFEQPQKEFYDYLPMALSGYLNWGRSKGLLMEARFRELHDRSSPVSRYRDEHNRRIVAILHDSMVKHGRTPPGDLALTSLVQGIEHLGYQFCMQAEHTEMPHYIQVMGRLCIAMLGNRHDWQEMMASPFFSRLLGLEES
;
A
#
# COMPACT_ATOMS: atom_id res chain seq x y z
N MET A 1 64.28 -31.93 -15.19
CA MET A 1 63.34 -31.77 -16.32
C MET A 1 61.99 -32.28 -15.82
N GLN A 2 61.05 -31.39 -15.43
CA GLN A 2 59.98 -30.81 -16.30
C GLN A 2 59.20 -31.93 -17.01
N SER A 3 57.87 -32.04 -16.96
CA SER A 3 56.80 -31.01 -16.96
C SER A 3 55.48 -31.67 -16.53
N ASP A 4 54.75 -31.15 -15.54
CA ASP A 4 53.58 -30.27 -15.69
C ASP A 4 52.44 -30.80 -16.59
N SER A 5 51.28 -31.03 -15.98
CA SER A 5 49.99 -30.64 -16.57
C SER A 5 48.93 -30.49 -15.47
N GLY A 6 48.95 -29.30 -14.84
CA GLY A 6 47.85 -28.83 -14.00
C GLY A 6 46.55 -28.68 -14.78
N GLN A 7 45.62 -29.63 -14.61
CA GLN A 7 44.28 -29.53 -15.18
C GLN A 7 43.44 -28.56 -14.33
N LYS A 8 43.41 -27.28 -14.74
CA LYS A 8 42.50 -26.26 -14.19
C LYS A 8 41.05 -26.68 -14.40
N ARG A 9 40.43 -27.27 -13.38
CA ARG A 9 38.98 -27.47 -13.28
C ARG A 9 38.30 -26.10 -13.27
N ARG A 10 37.69 -25.73 -14.39
CA ARG A 10 36.75 -24.60 -14.51
C ARG A 10 35.63 -24.80 -13.48
N ARG A 11 35.63 -24.00 -12.41
CA ARG A 11 34.50 -23.91 -11.47
C ARG A 11 33.28 -23.40 -12.26
N GLY A 12 32.30 -24.28 -12.44
CA GLY A 12 30.99 -23.91 -12.98
C GLY A 12 30.40 -22.80 -12.13
N ARG A 13 29.93 -21.74 -12.79
CA ARG A 13 29.20 -20.64 -12.17
C ARG A 13 27.96 -21.23 -11.47
N PRO A 14 27.70 -20.98 -10.18
CA PRO A 14 26.43 -21.36 -9.60
C PRO A 14 25.36 -20.59 -10.37
N VAL A 15 24.42 -21.31 -10.97
CA VAL A 15 23.21 -20.72 -11.54
C VAL A 15 22.34 -20.32 -10.35
N GLY A 16 22.66 -19.18 -9.74
CA GLY A 16 21.73 -18.50 -8.86
C GLY A 16 20.50 -18.16 -9.71
N LYS A 17 19.35 -18.72 -9.32
CA LYS A 17 18.07 -18.54 -9.99
C LYS A 17 17.87 -17.04 -10.26
N THR A 18 17.68 -16.64 -11.51
CA THR A 18 17.53 -15.23 -11.92
C THR A 18 16.47 -14.47 -11.12
N GLY A 19 15.43 -15.14 -10.63
CA GLY A 19 14.42 -14.55 -9.74
C GLY A 19 14.97 -14.08 -8.39
N ASP A 20 15.96 -14.79 -7.83
CA ASP A 20 16.58 -14.43 -6.55
C ASP A 20 17.40 -13.13 -6.66
N THR A 21 18.11 -12.94 -7.78
CA THR A 21 18.88 -11.70 -8.00
C THR A 21 18.00 -10.48 -8.23
N ARG A 22 16.90 -10.64 -8.97
CA ARG A 22 15.96 -9.54 -9.21
C ARG A 22 15.28 -9.10 -7.92
N GLU A 23 14.80 -10.05 -7.11
CA GLU A 23 14.16 -9.75 -5.83
C GLU A 23 15.15 -9.09 -4.85
N ARG A 24 16.40 -9.56 -4.79
CA ARG A 24 17.45 -8.89 -4.01
C ARG A 24 17.67 -7.43 -4.39
N ILE A 25 17.61 -7.10 -5.68
CA ILE A 25 17.71 -5.72 -6.15
C ILE A 25 16.49 -4.91 -5.70
N LEU A 26 15.29 -5.47 -5.80
CA LEU A 26 14.06 -4.80 -5.32
C LEU A 26 14.11 -4.56 -3.82
N GLU A 27 14.49 -5.54 -3.02
CA GLU A 27 14.55 -5.40 -1.56
C GLU A 27 15.56 -4.34 -1.14
N ALA A 28 16.77 -4.40 -1.71
CA ALA A 28 17.78 -3.37 -1.50
C ALA A 28 17.29 -1.98 -1.93
N ALA A 29 16.52 -1.89 -3.02
CA ALA A 29 15.96 -0.63 -3.46
C ALA A 29 14.82 -0.13 -2.56
N ARG A 30 14.02 -1.01 -1.94
CA ARG A 30 13.00 -0.65 -0.94
C ARG A 30 13.66 0.01 0.27
N GLU A 31 14.77 -0.53 0.75
CA GLU A 31 15.55 0.04 1.85
C GLU A 31 16.13 1.42 1.49
N VAL A 32 16.87 1.50 0.36
CA VAL A 32 17.47 2.75 -0.12
C VAL A 32 16.40 3.83 -0.37
N TYR A 33 15.27 3.45 -0.96
CA TYR A 33 14.14 4.36 -1.19
C TYR A 33 13.48 4.83 0.11
N GLY A 34 13.25 3.92 1.06
CA GLY A 34 12.72 4.28 2.37
C GLY A 34 13.59 5.30 3.10
N GLU A 35 14.92 5.16 3.02
CA GLU A 35 15.87 6.05 3.69
C GLU A 35 16.07 7.39 2.97
N HIS A 36 16.08 7.39 1.64
CA HIS A 36 16.54 8.53 0.85
C HIS A 36 15.47 9.20 -0.02
N GLY A 37 14.28 8.60 -0.13
CA GLY A 37 13.24 8.99 -1.07
C GLY A 37 13.68 8.86 -2.54
N THR A 38 12.81 9.28 -3.46
CA THR A 38 13.02 9.12 -4.90
C THR A 38 14.28 9.81 -5.39
N TYR A 39 14.48 11.07 -5.00
CA TYR A 39 15.60 11.87 -5.49
C TYR A 39 16.95 11.46 -4.90
N GLY A 40 16.98 10.89 -3.69
CA GLY A 40 18.20 10.39 -3.06
C GLY A 40 18.56 8.95 -3.46
N THR A 41 17.62 8.21 -4.05
CA THR A 41 17.84 6.83 -4.49
C THR A 41 18.65 6.79 -5.78
N THR A 42 19.84 6.18 -5.73
CA THR A 42 20.71 6.04 -6.91
C THR A 42 21.04 4.59 -7.22
N VAL A 43 21.31 4.29 -8.50
CA VAL A 43 21.78 2.95 -8.91
C VAL A 43 23.02 2.54 -8.11
N ALA A 44 23.93 3.45 -7.80
CA ALA A 44 25.13 3.14 -7.02
C ALA A 44 24.81 2.66 -5.60
N LEU A 45 23.84 3.32 -4.93
CA LEU A 45 23.38 2.91 -3.60
C LEU A 45 22.69 1.54 -3.65
N ILE A 46 21.80 1.32 -4.63
CA ILE A 46 21.12 0.03 -4.80
C ILE A 46 22.12 -1.09 -5.08
N LEU A 47 23.11 -0.87 -5.95
CA LEU A 47 24.16 -1.86 -6.24
C LEU A 47 24.95 -2.25 -4.99
N LYS A 48 25.31 -1.25 -4.18
CA LYS A 48 26.03 -1.44 -2.93
C LYS A 48 25.18 -2.24 -1.93
N GLN A 49 23.91 -1.88 -1.78
CA GLN A 49 23.00 -2.53 -0.84
C GLN A 49 22.65 -3.97 -1.27
N ALA A 50 22.42 -4.19 -2.56
CA ALA A 50 22.07 -5.50 -3.11
C ALA A 50 23.25 -6.47 -3.23
N ASP A 51 24.50 -5.98 -3.10
CA ASP A 51 25.73 -6.71 -3.42
C ASP A 51 25.69 -7.34 -4.83
N VAL A 52 25.48 -6.49 -5.85
CA VAL A 52 25.45 -6.90 -7.26
C VAL A 52 26.27 -5.97 -8.16
N SER A 53 26.69 -6.48 -9.31
CA SER A 53 27.44 -5.68 -10.30
C SER A 53 26.54 -4.74 -11.11
N ARG A 54 27.11 -3.63 -11.61
CA ARG A 54 26.41 -2.69 -12.49
C ARG A 54 25.80 -3.38 -13.73
N PRO A 55 26.52 -4.24 -14.49
CA PRO A 55 25.91 -5.00 -15.58
C PRO A 55 24.75 -5.92 -15.14
N THR A 56 24.80 -6.46 -13.92
CA THR A 56 23.72 -7.30 -13.36
C THR A 56 22.45 -6.49 -13.14
N PHE A 57 22.56 -5.27 -12.60
CA PHE A 57 21.41 -4.39 -12.40
C PHE A 57 20.72 -4.03 -13.72
N TYR A 58 21.50 -3.59 -14.71
CA TYR A 58 20.97 -3.18 -16.00
C TYR A 58 20.39 -4.33 -16.84
N LYS A 59 20.58 -5.59 -16.42
CA LYS A 59 19.84 -6.72 -16.98
C LYS A 59 18.36 -6.72 -16.59
N TYR A 60 18.03 -6.14 -15.42
CA TYR A 60 16.68 -6.18 -14.84
C TYR A 60 15.98 -4.82 -14.86
N PHE A 61 16.73 -3.74 -14.62
CA PHE A 61 16.18 -2.39 -14.46
C PHE A 61 16.95 -1.37 -15.27
N SER A 62 16.22 -0.44 -15.88
CA SER A 62 16.81 0.59 -16.75
C SER A 62 17.35 1.79 -15.96
N SER A 63 16.80 2.04 -14.77
CA SER A 63 17.20 3.17 -13.91
C SER A 63 16.77 2.94 -12.46
N ALA A 64 17.17 3.81 -11.54
CA ALA A 64 16.65 3.80 -10.16
C ALA A 64 15.15 4.13 -10.10
N VAL A 65 14.69 5.07 -10.96
CA VAL A 65 13.27 5.45 -11.07
C VAL A 65 12.41 4.28 -11.52
N ASP A 66 12.91 3.47 -12.45
CA ASP A 66 12.25 2.24 -12.92
C ASP A 66 12.05 1.21 -11.78
N VAL A 67 13.02 1.09 -10.88
CA VAL A 67 12.89 0.23 -9.69
C VAL A 67 11.86 0.81 -8.71
N ILE A 68 11.89 2.12 -8.45
CA ILE A 68 10.93 2.80 -7.57
C ILE A 68 9.52 2.65 -8.13
N ASP A 69 9.34 2.82 -9.43
CA ASP A 69 8.06 2.63 -10.11
C ASP A 69 7.46 1.26 -9.84
N GLU A 70 8.28 0.21 -9.88
CA GLU A 70 7.85 -1.12 -9.53
C GLU A 70 7.49 -1.25 -8.04
N ILE A 71 8.31 -0.71 -7.14
CA ILE A 71 8.03 -0.72 -5.69
C ILE A 71 6.69 -0.04 -5.37
N ILE A 72 6.39 1.11 -6.00
CA ILE A 72 5.12 1.81 -5.78
C ILE A 72 3.93 1.01 -6.32
N ARG A 73 4.08 0.37 -7.49
CA ARG A 73 3.05 -0.52 -8.03
C ARG A 73 2.80 -1.71 -7.12
N ASP A 74 3.86 -2.37 -6.63
CA ASP A 74 3.74 -3.48 -5.67
C ASP A 74 2.95 -3.06 -4.42
N CYS A 75 3.25 -1.89 -3.85
CA CYS A 75 2.52 -1.36 -2.71
C CYS A 75 1.05 -1.08 -3.04
N ASN A 76 0.75 -0.49 -4.20
CA ASN A 76 -0.62 -0.23 -4.61
C ASN A 76 -1.40 -1.53 -4.82
N GLU A 77 -0.79 -2.52 -5.46
CA GLU A 77 -1.39 -3.83 -5.65
C GLU A 77 -1.59 -4.58 -4.33
N ASP A 78 -0.69 -4.41 -3.34
CA ASP A 78 -0.84 -4.99 -2.01
C ASP A 78 -2.12 -4.52 -1.32
N VAL A 79 -2.39 -3.21 -1.33
CA VAL A 79 -3.60 -2.67 -0.68
C VAL A 79 -4.86 -2.92 -1.51
N GLU A 80 -4.76 -2.92 -2.84
CA GLU A 80 -5.86 -3.35 -3.73
C GLU A 80 -6.25 -4.80 -3.42
N ARG A 81 -5.27 -5.71 -3.32
CA ARG A 81 -5.51 -7.11 -2.91
C ARG A 81 -6.08 -7.22 -1.51
N LEU A 82 -5.66 -6.37 -0.57
CA LEU A 82 -6.21 -6.34 0.78
C LEU A 82 -7.71 -6.05 0.72
N PHE A 83 -8.14 -4.99 0.03
CA PHE A 83 -9.56 -4.65 -0.07
C PHE A 83 -10.38 -5.71 -0.80
N VAL A 84 -9.86 -6.28 -1.88
CA VAL A 84 -10.52 -7.40 -2.57
C VAL A 84 -10.77 -8.56 -1.61
N LYS A 85 -9.74 -9.01 -0.88
CA LYS A 85 -9.86 -10.11 0.10
C LYS A 85 -10.83 -9.79 1.23
N VAL A 86 -10.86 -8.54 1.68
CA VAL A 86 -11.79 -8.06 2.71
C VAL A 86 -13.22 -8.18 2.19
N PHE A 87 -13.51 -7.66 1.00
CA PHE A 87 -14.85 -7.66 0.41
C PHE A 87 -15.32 -9.02 -0.12
N GLU A 88 -14.41 -9.97 -0.31
CA GLU A 88 -14.76 -11.37 -0.59
C GLU A 88 -15.25 -12.14 0.64
N GLN A 89 -14.98 -11.64 1.86
CA GLN A 89 -15.50 -12.30 3.06
C GLN A 89 -17.02 -12.20 3.11
N PRO A 90 -17.74 -13.27 3.48
CA PRO A 90 -19.18 -13.19 3.68
C PRO A 90 -19.50 -12.26 4.85
N GLN A 91 -20.32 -11.24 4.60
CA GLN A 91 -20.85 -10.33 5.62
C GLN A 91 -22.36 -10.25 5.49
N LYS A 92 -23.03 -9.96 6.61
CA LYS A 92 -24.48 -9.80 6.62
C LYS A 92 -24.86 -8.47 5.97
N GLU A 93 -24.26 -7.39 6.44
CA GLU A 93 -24.47 -6.04 5.92
C GLU A 93 -23.16 -5.48 5.34
N PHE A 94 -23.29 -4.57 4.37
CA PHE A 94 -22.13 -3.96 3.73
C PHE A 94 -21.20 -3.22 4.71
N TYR A 95 -21.73 -2.61 5.77
CA TYR A 95 -20.90 -1.87 6.73
C TYR A 95 -20.21 -2.76 7.76
N ASP A 96 -20.51 -4.06 7.80
CA ASP A 96 -19.80 -5.02 8.66
C ASP A 96 -18.33 -5.18 8.22
N TYR A 97 -17.98 -4.78 6.98
CA TYR A 97 -16.58 -4.70 6.57
C TYR A 97 -15.79 -3.58 7.25
N LEU A 98 -16.43 -2.50 7.75
CA LEU A 98 -15.72 -1.29 8.17
C LEU A 98 -14.59 -1.55 9.18
N PRO A 99 -14.78 -2.30 10.27
CA PRO A 99 -13.69 -2.55 11.22
C PRO A 99 -12.50 -3.24 10.56
N MET A 100 -12.76 -4.25 9.72
CA MET A 100 -11.72 -5.04 9.04
C MET A 100 -11.03 -4.24 7.93
N ALA A 101 -11.79 -3.49 7.13
CA ALA A 101 -11.26 -2.66 6.05
C ALA A 101 -10.37 -1.54 6.59
N LEU A 102 -10.86 -0.79 7.59
CA LEU A 102 -10.15 0.38 8.14
C LEU A 102 -8.92 -0.02 8.95
N SER A 103 -9.05 -1.01 9.84
CA SER A 103 -7.89 -1.52 10.59
C SER A 103 -6.88 -2.19 9.66
N GLY A 104 -7.33 -2.94 8.65
CA GLY A 104 -6.47 -3.56 7.63
C GLY A 104 -5.67 -2.50 6.86
N TYR A 105 -6.32 -1.44 6.42
CA TYR A 105 -5.67 -0.32 5.73
C TYR A 105 -4.62 0.38 6.60
N LEU A 106 -4.95 0.72 7.85
CA LEU A 106 -4.03 1.40 8.76
C LEU A 106 -2.82 0.50 9.12
N ASN A 107 -3.05 -0.79 9.35
CA ASN A 107 -1.98 -1.76 9.61
C ASN A 107 -1.09 -1.96 8.38
N TRP A 108 -1.67 -2.07 7.18
CA TRP A 108 -0.91 -2.12 5.94
C TRP A 108 -0.04 -0.87 5.77
N GLY A 109 -0.59 0.30 6.08
CA GLY A 109 0.10 1.58 6.02
C GLY A 109 1.39 1.62 6.85
N ARG A 110 1.50 0.80 7.91
CA ARG A 110 2.70 0.69 8.76
C ARG A 110 3.50 -0.59 8.57
N SER A 111 3.12 -1.45 7.64
CA SER A 111 3.66 -2.82 7.52
C SER A 111 5.12 -2.91 7.07
N LYS A 112 5.66 -1.88 6.41
CA LYS A 112 7.02 -1.87 5.82
C LYS A 112 7.88 -0.67 6.26
N GLY A 113 7.56 -0.07 7.41
CA GLY A 113 8.37 1.01 8.03
C GLY A 113 8.67 2.18 7.08
N LEU A 114 9.96 2.53 6.97
CA LEU A 114 10.47 3.66 6.18
C LEU A 114 10.00 3.66 4.71
N LEU A 115 9.78 2.49 4.11
CA LEU A 115 9.24 2.39 2.76
C LEU A 115 7.86 3.04 2.67
N MET A 116 6.97 2.73 3.62
CA MET A 116 5.62 3.29 3.62
C MET A 116 5.63 4.77 3.96
N GLU A 117 6.48 5.21 4.88
CA GLU A 117 6.65 6.63 5.21
C GLU A 117 7.12 7.45 4.00
N ALA A 118 8.15 6.97 3.28
CA ALA A 118 8.65 7.61 2.06
C ALA A 118 7.56 7.66 0.99
N ARG A 119 6.86 6.53 0.76
CA ARG A 119 5.73 6.47 -0.18
C ARG A 119 4.65 7.49 0.18
N PHE A 120 4.20 7.51 1.43
CA PHE A 120 3.11 8.39 1.87
C PHE A 120 3.48 9.88 1.78
N ARG A 121 4.72 10.22 2.16
CA ARG A 121 5.28 11.56 2.00
C ARG A 121 5.29 12.01 0.54
N GLU A 122 5.80 11.16 -0.35
CA GLU A 122 5.96 11.52 -1.74
C GLU A 122 4.66 11.47 -2.56
N LEU A 123 3.70 10.61 -2.17
CA LEU A 123 2.38 10.59 -2.78
C LEU A 123 1.65 11.95 -2.62
N HIS A 124 1.94 12.67 -1.53
CA HIS A 124 1.40 14.00 -1.23
C HIS A 124 2.27 15.16 -1.74
N ASP A 125 3.44 14.88 -2.31
CA ASP A 125 4.33 15.88 -2.91
C ASP A 125 4.16 15.90 -4.44
N ARG A 126 3.52 16.95 -4.96
CA ARG A 126 3.27 17.13 -6.40
C ARG A 126 4.55 17.22 -7.24
N SER A 127 5.70 17.51 -6.62
CA SER A 127 6.98 17.53 -7.30
C SER A 127 7.61 16.13 -7.40
N SER A 128 7.14 15.16 -6.62
CA SER A 128 7.63 13.79 -6.70
C SER A 128 7.04 13.06 -7.92
N PRO A 129 7.84 12.27 -8.66
CA PRO A 129 7.35 11.33 -9.65
C PRO A 129 6.33 10.34 -9.10
N VAL A 130 6.35 10.04 -7.80
CA VAL A 130 5.42 9.11 -7.13
C VAL A 130 3.98 9.64 -7.12
N SER A 131 3.79 10.96 -7.12
CA SER A 131 2.47 11.59 -7.08
C SER A 131 1.53 11.14 -8.22
N ARG A 132 2.09 10.78 -9.39
CA ARG A 132 1.30 10.29 -10.56
C ARG A 132 0.54 9.00 -10.29
N TYR A 133 0.99 8.20 -9.32
CA TYR A 133 0.35 6.94 -8.99
C TYR A 133 -0.90 7.11 -8.15
N ARG A 134 -1.10 8.30 -7.56
CA ARG A 134 -2.24 8.59 -6.69
C ARG A 134 -3.57 8.44 -7.41
N ASP A 135 -3.71 9.08 -8.57
CA ASP A 135 -4.98 9.13 -9.29
C ASP A 135 -5.39 7.76 -9.84
N GLU A 136 -4.44 7.02 -10.42
CA GLU A 136 -4.67 5.66 -10.92
C GLU A 136 -5.07 4.72 -9.78
N HIS A 137 -4.30 4.73 -8.70
CA HIS A 137 -4.57 3.90 -7.52
C HIS A 137 -5.93 4.21 -6.90
N ASN A 138 -6.23 5.49 -6.67
CA ASN A 138 -7.51 5.91 -6.08
C ASN A 138 -8.68 5.49 -6.98
N ARG A 139 -8.54 5.56 -8.30
CA ARG A 139 -9.58 5.08 -9.24
C ARG A 139 -9.85 3.59 -9.10
N ARG A 140 -8.81 2.77 -8.92
CA ARG A 140 -8.96 1.32 -8.68
C ARG A 140 -9.63 1.01 -7.35
N ILE A 141 -9.26 1.73 -6.29
CA ILE A 141 -9.92 1.60 -4.99
C ILE A 141 -11.40 1.99 -5.07
N VAL A 142 -11.73 3.07 -5.79
CA VAL A 142 -13.12 3.46 -6.07
C VAL A 142 -13.87 2.35 -6.80
N ALA A 143 -13.28 1.74 -7.83
CA ALA A 143 -13.90 0.64 -8.57
C ALA A 143 -14.13 -0.60 -7.68
N ILE A 144 -13.16 -1.00 -6.85
CA ILE A 144 -13.29 -2.12 -5.91
C ILE A 144 -14.43 -1.87 -4.92
N LEU A 145 -14.50 -0.66 -4.35
CA LEU A 145 -15.55 -0.25 -3.43
C LEU A 145 -16.93 -0.24 -4.12
N HIS A 146 -17.02 0.36 -5.29
CA HIS A 146 -18.23 0.41 -6.11
C HIS A 146 -18.77 -1.00 -6.39
N ASP A 147 -17.93 -1.88 -6.91
CA ASP A 147 -18.33 -3.25 -7.28
C ASP A 147 -18.75 -4.07 -6.06
N SER A 148 -18.10 -3.86 -4.91
CA SER A 148 -18.48 -4.49 -3.64
C SER A 148 -19.88 -4.04 -3.20
N MET A 149 -20.18 -2.74 -3.29
CA MET A 149 -21.51 -2.21 -2.97
C MET A 149 -22.61 -2.81 -3.87
N VAL A 150 -22.35 -2.89 -5.18
CA VAL A 150 -23.29 -3.49 -6.15
C VAL A 150 -23.52 -4.97 -5.84
N LYS A 151 -22.47 -5.73 -5.51
CA LYS A 151 -22.59 -7.15 -5.11
C LYS A 151 -23.43 -7.33 -3.84
N HIS A 152 -23.41 -6.35 -2.94
CA HIS A 152 -24.26 -6.29 -1.74
C HIS A 152 -25.67 -5.74 -2.00
N GLY A 153 -26.07 -5.60 -3.27
CA GLY A 153 -27.41 -5.12 -3.65
C GLY A 153 -27.64 -3.63 -3.38
N ARG A 154 -26.57 -2.86 -3.15
CA ARG A 154 -26.65 -1.42 -2.86
C ARG A 154 -26.48 -0.60 -4.14
N THR A 155 -27.07 0.59 -4.16
CA THR A 155 -26.79 1.60 -5.18
C THR A 155 -25.62 2.45 -4.70
N PRO A 156 -24.45 2.43 -5.38
CA PRO A 156 -23.31 3.24 -4.99
C PRO A 156 -23.63 4.74 -5.14
N PRO A 157 -23.06 5.61 -4.27
CA PRO A 157 -23.06 7.05 -4.49
C PRO A 157 -22.37 7.43 -5.81
N GLY A 158 -22.63 8.64 -6.30
CA GLY A 158 -21.95 9.15 -7.48
C GLY A 158 -20.44 9.30 -7.30
N ASP A 159 -19.70 9.34 -8.41
CA ASP A 159 -18.23 9.35 -8.46
C ASP A 159 -17.59 10.41 -7.56
N LEU A 160 -18.18 11.61 -7.46
CA LEU A 160 -17.67 12.67 -6.60
C LEU A 160 -17.63 12.21 -5.13
N ALA A 161 -18.69 11.56 -4.64
CA ALA A 161 -18.75 11.08 -3.28
C ALA A 161 -17.74 9.96 -3.01
N LEU A 162 -17.63 8.98 -3.92
CA LEU A 162 -16.66 7.88 -3.80
C LEU A 162 -15.21 8.40 -3.84
N THR A 163 -14.90 9.32 -4.75
CA THR A 163 -13.56 9.89 -4.90
C THR A 163 -13.19 10.72 -3.67
N SER A 164 -14.10 11.56 -3.18
CA SER A 164 -13.88 12.34 -1.96
C SER A 164 -13.69 11.45 -0.73
N LEU A 165 -14.46 10.36 -0.61
CA LEU A 165 -14.25 9.38 0.45
C LEU A 165 -12.84 8.78 0.38
N VAL A 166 -12.44 8.24 -0.78
CA VAL A 166 -11.13 7.59 -0.92
C VAL A 166 -9.99 8.56 -0.62
N GLN A 167 -10.07 9.81 -1.08
CA GLN A 167 -9.09 10.84 -0.76
C GLN A 167 -9.06 11.17 0.74
N GLY A 168 -10.21 11.24 1.41
CA GLY A 168 -10.26 11.49 2.84
C GLY A 168 -9.68 10.35 3.67
N ILE A 169 -9.99 9.09 3.32
CA ILE A 169 -9.39 7.90 3.95
C ILE A 169 -7.88 7.84 3.68
N GLU A 170 -7.44 8.15 2.46
CA GLU A 170 -6.03 8.21 2.09
C GLU A 170 -5.28 9.24 2.94
N HIS A 171 -5.84 10.45 3.07
CA HIS A 171 -5.27 11.52 3.87
C HIS A 171 -5.16 11.14 5.36
N LEU A 172 -6.21 10.53 5.93
CA LEU A 172 -6.18 10.05 7.31
C LEU A 172 -5.17 8.92 7.49
N GLY A 173 -4.98 8.05 6.49
CA GLY A 173 -3.93 7.03 6.49
C GLY A 173 -2.53 7.63 6.45
N TYR A 174 -2.32 8.68 5.65
CA TYR A 174 -1.08 9.46 5.62
C TYR A 174 -0.77 10.07 6.99
N GLN A 175 -1.75 10.78 7.59
CA GLN A 175 -1.61 11.39 8.91
C GLN A 175 -1.28 10.33 9.97
N PHE A 176 -1.99 9.20 9.95
CA PHE A 176 -1.70 8.08 10.85
C PHE A 176 -0.29 7.54 10.65
N CYS A 177 0.14 7.30 9.41
CA CYS A 177 1.45 6.74 9.14
C CYS A 177 2.60 7.68 9.56
N MET A 178 2.40 9.00 9.40
CA MET A 178 3.49 9.98 9.54
C MET A 178 3.55 10.66 10.90
N GLN A 179 2.42 10.76 11.62
CA GLN A 179 2.31 11.67 12.77
C GLN A 179 1.72 11.02 14.03
N ALA A 180 0.99 9.92 13.89
CA ALA A 180 0.25 9.34 15.02
C ALA A 180 1.05 8.29 15.80
N GLU A 181 0.75 8.14 17.08
CA GLU A 181 1.09 6.95 17.85
C GLU A 181 0.18 5.77 17.46
N HIS A 182 0.63 4.53 17.69
CA HIS A 182 -0.20 3.35 17.40
C HIS A 182 -1.45 3.30 18.29
N THR A 183 -1.35 3.80 19.51
CA THR A 183 -2.44 3.93 20.50
C THR A 183 -3.60 4.80 20.00
N GLU A 184 -3.36 5.70 19.04
CA GLU A 184 -4.38 6.57 18.45
C GLU A 184 -5.19 5.89 17.34
N MET A 185 -4.83 4.67 16.92
CA MET A 185 -5.53 3.96 15.84
C MET A 185 -7.06 3.90 16.02
N PRO A 186 -7.62 3.65 17.21
CA PRO A 186 -9.08 3.66 17.39
C PRO A 186 -9.73 4.99 17.03
N HIS A 187 -9.06 6.12 17.31
CA HIS A 187 -9.56 7.45 16.95
C HIS A 187 -9.58 7.66 15.43
N TYR A 188 -8.52 7.21 14.73
CA TYR A 188 -8.49 7.25 13.26
C TYR A 188 -9.58 6.37 12.64
N ILE A 189 -9.79 5.15 13.15
CA ILE A 189 -10.87 4.26 12.71
C ILE A 189 -12.23 4.92 12.92
N GLN A 190 -12.44 5.61 14.05
CA GLN A 190 -13.67 6.33 14.33
C GLN A 190 -13.94 7.44 13.30
N VAL A 191 -12.96 8.30 13.03
CA VAL A 191 -13.09 9.40 12.06
C VAL A 191 -13.30 8.86 10.63
N MET A 192 -12.51 7.86 10.23
CA MET A 192 -12.66 7.17 8.95
C MET A 192 -14.03 6.51 8.80
N GLY A 193 -14.52 5.84 9.85
CA GLY A 193 -15.84 5.21 9.88
C GLY A 193 -16.95 6.23 9.68
N ARG A 194 -16.88 7.38 10.37
CA ARG A 194 -17.84 8.49 10.18
C ARG A 194 -17.83 8.98 8.73
N LEU A 195 -16.66 9.12 8.13
CA LEU A 195 -16.53 9.53 6.73
C LEU A 195 -17.18 8.49 5.79
N CYS A 196 -16.91 7.19 5.99
CA CYS A 196 -17.55 6.13 5.21
C CYS A 196 -19.08 6.20 5.27
N ILE A 197 -19.65 6.45 6.45
CA ILE A 197 -21.11 6.47 6.63
C ILE A 197 -21.75 7.74 6.10
N ALA A 198 -21.10 8.89 6.28
CA ALA A 198 -21.56 10.13 5.68
C ALA A 198 -21.58 10.08 4.15
N MET A 199 -20.60 9.40 3.53
CA MET A 199 -20.42 9.38 2.08
C MET A 199 -21.15 8.24 1.38
N LEU A 200 -21.29 7.08 2.04
CA LEU A 200 -21.90 5.87 1.46
C LEU A 200 -23.30 5.58 1.97
N GLY A 201 -23.63 6.04 3.19
CA GLY A 201 -24.82 5.65 3.92
C GLY A 201 -26.08 6.39 3.48
N ASN A 202 -27.20 5.69 3.56
CA ASN A 202 -28.55 6.24 3.47
C ASN A 202 -29.17 6.34 4.88
N ARG A 203 -30.40 6.86 4.97
CA ARG A 203 -31.10 7.05 6.25
C ARG A 203 -31.24 5.76 7.06
N HIS A 204 -31.48 4.63 6.41
CA HIS A 204 -31.64 3.34 7.08
C HIS A 204 -30.33 2.90 7.72
N ASP A 205 -29.19 3.03 7.02
CA ASP A 205 -27.88 2.66 7.59
C ASP A 205 -27.55 3.50 8.84
N TRP A 206 -27.84 4.80 8.80
CA TRP A 206 -27.69 5.67 9.96
C TRP A 206 -28.53 5.20 11.15
N GLN A 207 -29.77 4.76 10.91
CA GLN A 207 -30.64 4.24 11.97
C GLN A 207 -30.13 2.92 12.54
N GLU A 208 -29.69 2.00 11.68
CA GLU A 208 -29.13 0.72 12.13
C GLU A 208 -27.84 0.89 12.93
N MET A 209 -26.99 1.83 12.51
CA MET A 209 -25.75 2.11 13.23
C MET A 209 -25.98 2.73 14.60
N MET A 210 -26.94 3.65 14.70
CA MET A 210 -27.33 4.21 15.99
C MET A 210 -27.98 3.16 16.89
N ALA A 211 -28.71 2.20 16.33
CA ALA A 211 -29.33 1.11 17.07
C ALA A 211 -28.33 0.03 17.52
N SER A 212 -27.19 -0.12 16.81
CA SER A 212 -26.15 -1.10 17.14
C SER A 212 -25.18 -0.54 18.19
N PRO A 213 -25.08 -1.16 19.39
CA PRO A 213 -24.11 -0.73 20.40
C PRO A 213 -22.65 -0.83 19.91
N PHE A 214 -22.36 -1.78 19.03
CA PHE A 214 -21.04 -1.95 18.45
C PHE A 214 -20.68 -0.77 17.53
N PHE A 215 -21.55 -0.44 16.57
CA PHE A 215 -21.29 0.65 15.62
C PHE A 215 -21.40 2.02 16.27
N SER A 216 -22.31 2.20 17.23
CA SER A 216 -22.38 3.43 18.02
C SER A 216 -21.06 3.70 18.75
N ARG A 217 -20.42 2.68 19.36
CA ARG A 217 -19.07 2.82 19.93
C ARG A 217 -18.00 3.07 18.89
N LEU A 218 -18.00 2.29 17.81
CA LEU A 218 -17.01 2.42 16.73
C LEU A 218 -16.98 3.85 16.17
N LEU A 219 -18.16 4.47 16.06
CA LEU A 219 -18.33 5.83 15.56
C LEU A 219 -18.30 6.89 16.68
N GLY A 220 -18.18 6.50 17.95
CA GLY A 220 -18.24 7.37 19.12
C GLY A 220 -19.50 8.24 19.14
N LEU A 221 -20.67 7.61 19.01
CA LEU A 221 -21.99 8.24 19.03
C LEU A 221 -22.76 7.94 20.34
N GLU A 222 -22.14 7.24 21.30
CA GLU A 222 -22.71 7.03 22.63
C GLU A 222 -22.83 8.37 23.39
N GLU A 223 -23.93 8.55 24.13
CA GLU A 223 -24.10 9.71 25.03
C GLU A 223 -23.13 9.58 26.22
N SER A 224 -22.39 10.66 26.49
CA SER A 224 -21.39 10.76 27.57
C SER A 224 -22.01 10.78 28.97
#